data_AF-A0A0Q7Q9A2-F1
#
_entry.id   AF-A0A0Q7Q9A2-F1
#
_cell.length_a   1.000
_cell.length_b   1.000
_cell.length_c   1.000
_cell.angle_alpha   90.00
_cell.angle_beta   90.00
_cell.angle_gamma   90.00
#
_symmetry.space_group_name_H-M   'P 1'
#
loop_
_entity.id
_entity.type
_entity.pdbx_description
1 polymer ?
#
loop_
_entity_poly.entity_id
_entity_poly.type
_entity_poly.pdbx_seq_one_letter_code
_entity_poly.pdbx_strand_id
1 'polypeptide(L)'
;MRLPSALIAALLLTLAACAAPAPTSPDSSAQPAPSSGPSVQPAPASPTGPATAAGQPLATSPSGAVTLDHSCKTDADCAVKNVGNCCGYYPACVNVNSPTDPKGVQAECAKNGMMSVCGFQDISSCSCKQGQCEAGPAQALQ
;
A
#
# COMPACT_ATOMS: atom_id res chain seq x y z
N MET A 1 -17.73 57.72 24.99
CA MET A 1 -17.16 56.52 24.34
C MET A 1 -16.75 55.53 25.42
N ARG A 2 -17.62 54.55 25.75
CA ARG A 2 -17.39 53.48 26.73
C ARG A 2 -17.70 52.12 26.10
N LEU A 3 -16.85 51.71 25.14
CA LEU A 3 -16.87 50.39 24.51
C LEU A 3 -15.51 49.67 24.64
N PRO A 4 -15.10 49.23 25.85
CA PRO A 4 -14.16 48.11 25.90
C PRO A 4 -14.65 46.94 26.77
N SER A 5 -15.69 47.13 27.59
CA SER A 5 -16.08 46.13 28.60
C SER A 5 -17.03 45.03 28.10
N ALA A 6 -17.61 45.15 26.90
CA ALA A 6 -18.57 44.17 26.38
C ALA A 6 -17.90 43.01 25.60
N LEU A 7 -16.67 43.19 25.10
CA LEU A 7 -15.97 42.17 24.30
C LEU A 7 -15.24 41.12 25.16
N ILE A 8 -14.93 41.42 26.42
CA ILE A 8 -14.25 40.49 27.34
C ILE A 8 -15.22 39.44 27.88
N ALA A 9 -16.54 39.72 27.92
CA ALA A 9 -17.55 38.80 28.43
C ALA A 9 -17.90 37.65 27.45
N ALA A 10 -17.59 37.79 26.15
CA ALA A 10 -17.86 36.75 25.16
C ALA A 10 -16.78 35.66 25.10
N LEU A 11 -15.58 35.90 25.65
CA LEU A 11 -14.45 34.97 25.58
C LEU A 11 -14.42 33.89 26.68
N LEU A 12 -15.36 33.92 27.64
CA LEU A 12 -15.31 33.08 28.85
C LEU A 12 -16.38 31.97 28.91
N LEU A 13 -17.19 31.74 27.86
CA LEU A 13 -18.37 30.86 27.94
C LEU A 13 -18.40 29.60 27.04
N THR A 14 -17.27 29.10 26.54
CA THR A 14 -17.25 27.84 25.75
C THR A 14 -16.18 26.83 26.17
N LEU A 15 -15.80 26.83 27.46
CA LEU A 15 -14.78 25.93 28.03
C LEU A 15 -15.33 24.71 28.80
N ALA A 16 -16.49 24.16 28.45
CA ALA A 16 -17.02 22.98 29.14
C ALA A 16 -17.95 22.12 28.27
N ALA A 17 -17.38 21.07 27.63
CA ALA A 17 -17.99 19.73 27.53
C ALA A 17 -17.22 18.88 26.50
N CYS A 18 -16.14 18.23 26.93
CA CYS A 18 -15.74 16.95 26.35
C CYS A 18 -15.41 16.01 27.49
N ALA A 19 -16.46 15.43 28.06
CA ALA A 19 -16.33 14.29 28.97
C ALA A 19 -15.92 13.08 28.13
N ALA A 20 -14.73 12.57 28.40
CA ALA A 20 -14.20 11.35 27.81
C ALA A 20 -15.08 10.14 28.20
N PRO A 21 -15.45 9.25 27.26
CA PRO A 21 -15.94 7.93 27.62
C PRO A 21 -14.76 7.07 28.11
N ALA A 22 -14.82 6.63 29.37
CA ALA A 22 -13.94 5.59 29.87
C ALA A 22 -14.32 4.23 29.24
N PRO A 23 -13.37 3.44 28.72
CA PRO A 23 -13.65 2.05 28.37
C PRO A 23 -13.74 1.24 29.68
N THR A 24 -14.96 0.90 30.09
CA THR A 24 -15.21 -0.18 31.03
C THR A 24 -14.82 -1.49 30.36
N SER A 25 -13.81 -2.16 30.92
CA SER A 25 -13.48 -3.54 30.57
C SER A 25 -14.51 -4.47 31.21
N PRO A 26 -15.26 -5.29 30.46
CA PRO A 26 -15.89 -6.45 31.03
C PRO A 26 -14.83 -7.55 31.19
N ASP A 27 -14.33 -7.71 32.41
CA ASP A 27 -13.91 -9.02 32.90
C ASP A 27 -15.18 -9.89 32.91
N SER A 28 -15.28 -10.80 31.94
CA SER A 28 -16.25 -11.88 31.95
C SER A 28 -15.48 -13.18 32.05
N SER A 29 -15.18 -13.52 33.30
CA SER A 29 -14.68 -14.82 33.71
C SER A 29 -15.64 -15.94 33.28
N ALA A 30 -15.08 -16.87 32.49
CA ALA A 30 -15.36 -18.31 32.42
C ALA A 30 -16.79 -18.83 32.14
N GLN A 31 -16.95 -19.46 30.96
CA GLN A 31 -17.72 -20.72 30.81
C GLN A 31 -17.22 -21.55 29.59
N PRO A 32 -17.51 -22.86 29.50
CA PRO A 32 -16.54 -23.90 29.19
C PRO A 32 -16.51 -24.30 27.71
N ALA A 33 -15.44 -25.02 27.34
CA ALA A 33 -15.21 -25.58 26.03
C ALA A 33 -16.29 -26.60 25.59
N PRO A 34 -16.76 -26.52 24.34
CA PRO A 34 -17.18 -27.70 23.59
C PRO A 34 -16.03 -28.20 22.72
N SER A 35 -15.66 -29.46 22.94
CA SER A 35 -14.82 -30.25 22.05
C SER A 35 -15.55 -30.48 20.74
N SER A 36 -15.01 -29.96 19.64
CA SER A 36 -15.40 -30.33 18.27
C SER A 36 -14.11 -30.73 17.54
N GLY A 37 -14.07 -31.98 17.09
CA GLY A 37 -12.88 -32.68 16.59
C GLY A 37 -12.28 -32.12 15.29
N PRO A 38 -11.20 -32.75 14.79
CA PRO A 38 -10.50 -32.31 13.60
C PRO A 38 -11.36 -32.52 12.35
N SER A 39 -11.96 -31.44 11.85
CA SER A 39 -12.44 -31.37 10.47
C SER A 39 -11.22 -31.27 9.56
N VAL A 40 -10.81 -32.42 9.02
CA VAL A 40 -9.84 -32.53 7.93
C VAL A 40 -10.43 -31.81 6.72
N GLN A 41 -10.05 -30.55 6.54
CA GLN A 41 -10.36 -29.79 5.35
C GLN A 41 -9.48 -30.34 4.21
N PRO A 42 -10.05 -30.80 3.07
CA PRO A 42 -9.24 -31.23 1.94
C PRO A 42 -8.38 -30.06 1.45
N ALA A 43 -7.07 -30.30 1.33
CA ALA A 43 -6.16 -29.38 0.68
C ALA A 43 -6.65 -29.09 -0.76
N PRO A 44 -6.71 -27.82 -1.20
CA PRO A 44 -6.91 -27.53 -2.61
C PRO A 44 -5.77 -28.15 -3.40
N ALA A 45 -6.10 -28.94 -4.41
CA ALA A 45 -5.15 -29.52 -5.34
C ALA A 45 -4.27 -28.42 -5.94
N SER A 46 -2.96 -28.59 -5.82
CA SER A 46 -1.97 -27.80 -6.54
C SER A 46 -2.26 -27.87 -8.05
N PRO A 47 -2.35 -26.76 -8.78
CA PRO A 47 -2.34 -26.83 -10.23
C PRO A 47 -0.95 -27.26 -10.67
N THR A 48 -0.82 -28.53 -11.06
CA THR A 48 0.25 -29.03 -11.90
C THR A 48 0.12 -28.36 -13.27
N GLY A 49 0.60 -27.12 -13.38
CA GLY A 49 0.82 -26.47 -14.66
C GLY A 49 2.17 -26.93 -15.23
N PRO A 50 2.28 -27.25 -16.53
CA PRO A 50 3.57 -27.56 -17.13
C PRO A 50 4.51 -26.35 -17.03
N ALA A 51 5.63 -26.57 -16.35
CA ALA A 51 6.79 -25.71 -16.39
C ALA A 51 7.35 -25.70 -17.82
N THR A 52 6.87 -24.77 -18.63
CA THR A 52 7.52 -24.40 -19.88
C THR A 52 7.76 -22.89 -19.88
N ALA A 53 8.51 -22.42 -18.89
CA ALA A 53 9.26 -21.17 -19.04
C ALA A 53 10.41 -21.43 -20.03
N ALA A 54 10.08 -21.48 -21.31
CA ALA A 54 11.05 -21.19 -22.34
C ALA A 54 11.56 -19.78 -22.04
N GLY A 55 12.86 -19.68 -21.73
CA GLY A 55 13.49 -18.45 -21.31
C GLY A 55 13.18 -17.31 -22.27
N GLN A 56 12.37 -16.37 -21.81
CA GLN A 56 12.35 -15.06 -22.45
C GLN A 56 13.64 -14.37 -22.01
N PRO A 57 14.51 -13.96 -22.96
CA PRO A 57 15.65 -13.14 -22.60
C PRO A 57 15.11 -11.91 -21.89
N LEU A 58 15.64 -11.62 -20.70
CA LEU A 58 15.39 -10.36 -20.01
C LEU A 58 15.69 -9.26 -21.03
N ALA A 59 14.66 -8.58 -21.52
CA ALA A 59 14.80 -7.46 -22.42
C ALA A 59 15.50 -6.34 -21.64
N THR A 60 16.82 -6.35 -21.71
CA THR A 60 17.66 -5.29 -21.15
C THR A 60 17.62 -4.16 -22.15
N SER A 61 16.84 -3.13 -21.86
CA SER A 61 16.84 -1.90 -22.64
C SER A 61 18.24 -1.26 -22.62
N PRO A 62 18.71 -0.66 -23.74
CA PRO A 62 20.09 -0.21 -23.92
C PRO A 62 20.53 0.98 -23.05
N SER A 63 19.70 1.44 -22.11
CA SER A 63 20.05 2.50 -21.14
C SER A 63 20.32 1.98 -19.72
N GLY A 64 20.31 0.66 -19.48
CA GLY A 64 20.34 0.12 -18.10
C GLY A 64 19.06 0.42 -17.30
N ALA A 65 18.07 1.08 -17.94
CA ALA A 65 16.75 1.28 -17.40
C ALA A 65 15.96 -0.02 -17.56
N VAL A 66 15.62 -0.64 -16.43
CA VAL A 66 14.71 -1.79 -16.41
C VAL A 66 13.34 -1.34 -16.90
N THR A 67 12.84 -1.99 -17.95
CA THR A 67 11.49 -1.73 -18.45
C THR A 67 10.48 -2.44 -17.56
N LEU A 68 9.61 -1.67 -16.93
CA LEU A 68 8.52 -2.20 -16.12
C LEU A 68 7.45 -2.78 -17.04
N ASP A 69 7.08 -4.04 -16.82
CA ASP A 69 5.88 -4.63 -17.37
C ASP A 69 4.67 -4.27 -16.51
N HIS A 70 3.65 -3.70 -17.15
CA HIS A 70 2.36 -3.39 -16.53
C HIS A 70 1.24 -4.30 -17.07
N SER A 71 1.53 -5.19 -18.02
CA SER A 71 0.51 -6.01 -18.66
C SER A 71 -0.14 -6.96 -17.66
N CYS A 72 -1.45 -7.21 -17.76
CA CYS A 72 -2.15 -8.15 -16.89
C CYS A 72 -3.34 -8.81 -17.59
N LYS A 73 -3.78 -9.96 -17.08
CA LYS A 73 -5.04 -10.60 -17.49
C LYS A 73 -6.08 -10.53 -16.36
N THR A 74 -5.62 -10.58 -15.13
CA THR A 74 -6.40 -10.61 -13.90
C THR A 74 -5.74 -9.75 -12.84
N ASP A 75 -6.47 -9.38 -11.79
CA ASP A 75 -5.92 -8.60 -10.66
C ASP A 75 -4.75 -9.32 -9.96
N ALA A 76 -4.75 -10.67 -9.98
CA ALA A 76 -3.68 -11.48 -9.40
C ALA A 76 -2.34 -11.40 -10.15
N ASP A 77 -2.36 -10.92 -11.39
CA ASP A 77 -1.14 -10.68 -12.15
C ASP A 77 -0.44 -9.38 -11.71
N CYS A 78 -1.11 -8.51 -10.95
CA CYS A 78 -0.60 -7.22 -10.52
C CYS A 78 -0.14 -7.25 -9.06
N ALA A 79 1.00 -6.62 -8.80
CA ALA A 79 1.54 -6.47 -7.46
C ALA A 79 2.10 -5.06 -7.25
N VAL A 80 2.02 -4.57 -6.00
CA VAL A 80 2.74 -3.37 -5.60
C VAL A 80 4.21 -3.74 -5.45
N LYS A 81 5.06 -3.18 -6.31
CA LYS A 81 6.51 -3.39 -6.26
C LYS A 81 7.22 -2.06 -6.12
N ASN A 82 8.37 -2.08 -5.44
CA ASN A 82 9.25 -0.92 -5.45
C ASN A 82 10.00 -0.88 -6.79
N VAL A 83 9.68 0.13 -7.60
CA VAL A 83 10.35 0.35 -8.89
C VAL A 83 11.50 1.35 -8.76
N GLY A 84 11.51 2.12 -7.67
CA GLY A 84 12.51 3.14 -7.37
C GLY A 84 12.36 4.41 -8.20
N ASN A 85 12.84 5.51 -7.62
CA ASN A 85 12.97 6.80 -8.28
C ASN A 85 14.18 7.54 -7.68
N CYS A 86 14.55 8.71 -8.22
CA CYS A 86 15.60 9.57 -7.66
C CYS A 86 15.34 10.08 -6.23
N CYS A 87 14.16 9.78 -5.67
CA CYS A 87 13.80 10.07 -4.28
C CYS A 87 13.83 8.85 -3.36
N GLY A 88 14.24 7.68 -3.87
CA GLY A 88 14.33 6.45 -3.08
C GLY A 88 13.20 5.46 -3.36
N TYR A 89 12.45 5.10 -2.32
CA TYR A 89 11.34 4.16 -2.40
C TYR A 89 10.21 4.73 -3.24
N TYR A 90 9.72 3.95 -4.20
CA TYR A 90 8.60 4.34 -5.04
C TYR A 90 7.75 3.10 -5.35
N PRO A 91 6.63 2.90 -4.63
CA PRO A 91 5.72 1.78 -4.86
C PRO A 91 4.92 2.05 -6.15
N ALA A 92 4.80 1.05 -7.00
CA ALA A 92 3.97 1.10 -8.20
C ALA A 92 3.27 -0.23 -8.44
N CYS A 93 2.09 -0.18 -9.06
CA CYS A 93 1.41 -1.37 -9.56
C CYS A 93 2.01 -1.78 -10.90
N VAL A 94 2.62 -2.95 -10.90
CA VAL A 94 3.24 -3.57 -12.07
C VAL A 94 2.88 -5.05 -12.09
N ASN A 95 3.16 -5.74 -13.18
CA ASN A 95 3.01 -7.19 -13.20
C ASN A 95 3.89 -7.82 -12.11
N VAL A 96 3.42 -8.88 -11.46
CA VAL A 96 4.19 -9.60 -10.43
C VAL A 96 5.54 -10.10 -10.96
N ASN A 97 5.60 -10.46 -12.24
CA ASN A 97 6.81 -10.92 -12.93
C ASN A 97 7.65 -9.76 -13.51
N SER A 98 7.17 -8.52 -13.43
CA SER A 98 7.86 -7.34 -13.94
C SER A 98 9.23 -7.17 -13.26
N PRO A 99 10.33 -7.01 -14.01
CA PRO A 99 11.63 -6.75 -13.41
C PRO A 99 11.63 -5.36 -12.77
N THR A 100 12.25 -5.22 -11.60
CA THR A 100 12.46 -3.91 -10.96
C THR A 100 13.92 -3.78 -10.51
N ASP A 101 14.48 -2.58 -10.59
CA ASP A 101 15.83 -2.29 -10.10
C ASP A 101 15.89 -0.92 -9.39
N PRO A 102 15.29 -0.81 -8.20
CA PRO A 102 15.29 0.45 -7.46
C PRO A 102 16.70 0.90 -7.06
N LYS A 103 17.65 -0.03 -6.94
CA LYS A 103 19.04 0.28 -6.59
C LYS A 103 19.80 0.88 -7.77
N GLY A 104 19.67 0.32 -8.98
CA GLY A 104 20.28 0.92 -10.16
C GLY A 104 19.69 2.28 -10.50
N VAL A 105 18.37 2.47 -10.34
CA VAL A 105 17.72 3.79 -10.46
C VAL A 105 18.35 4.79 -9.48
N GLN A 106 18.49 4.41 -8.21
CA GLN A 106 19.15 5.26 -7.21
C GLN A 106 20.61 5.57 -7.58
N ALA A 107 21.38 4.57 -8.00
CA ALA A 107 22.78 4.76 -8.39
C ALA A 107 22.93 5.74 -9.57
N GLU A 108 22.06 5.63 -10.59
CA GLU A 108 22.03 6.54 -11.73
C GLU A 108 21.65 7.96 -11.29
N CYS A 109 20.63 8.11 -10.43
CA CYS A 109 20.24 9.42 -9.90
C CYS A 109 21.34 10.08 -9.06
N ALA A 110 22.08 9.31 -8.25
CA ALA A 110 23.26 9.81 -7.53
C ALA A 110 24.36 10.27 -8.48
N LYS A 111 24.68 9.47 -9.50
CA LYS A 111 25.71 9.80 -10.49
C LYS A 111 25.42 11.11 -11.23
N ASN A 112 24.14 11.38 -11.51
CA ASN A 112 23.70 12.59 -12.22
C ASN A 112 23.33 13.75 -11.29
N GLY A 113 23.49 13.62 -9.97
CA GLY A 113 23.11 14.67 -9.01
C GLY A 113 21.61 14.98 -8.96
N MET A 114 20.77 14.03 -9.38
CA MET A 114 19.31 14.17 -9.43
C MET A 114 18.61 13.72 -8.14
N MET A 115 19.37 13.30 -7.12
CA MET A 115 18.80 12.86 -5.86
C MET A 115 18.05 13.99 -5.16
N SER A 116 16.84 13.69 -4.68
CA SER A 116 15.99 14.64 -3.97
C SER A 116 15.11 13.92 -2.95
N VAL A 117 14.29 14.68 -2.23
CA VAL A 117 13.31 14.13 -1.28
C VAL A 117 11.91 14.35 -1.85
N CYS A 118 11.17 13.27 -2.04
CA CYS A 118 9.80 13.30 -2.55
C CYS A 118 8.85 12.68 -1.51
N GLY A 119 7.62 13.19 -1.44
CA GLY A 119 6.52 12.43 -0.85
C GLY A 119 6.01 11.40 -1.85
N PHE A 120 5.70 10.20 -1.40
CA PHE A 120 4.99 9.18 -2.19
C PHE A 120 3.68 8.83 -1.49
N GLN A 121 2.68 8.46 -2.29
CA GLN A 121 1.46 7.88 -1.74
C GLN A 121 1.65 6.39 -1.50
N ASP A 122 1.08 5.90 -0.41
CA ASP A 122 0.98 4.48 -0.18
C ASP A 122 -0.07 3.86 -1.12
N ILE A 123 0.27 2.74 -1.72
CA ILE A 123 -0.63 2.00 -2.62
C ILE A 123 -1.03 0.72 -1.91
N SER A 124 -2.28 0.65 -1.48
CA SER A 124 -2.77 -0.50 -0.70
C SER A 124 -3.29 -1.64 -1.57
N SER A 125 -3.56 -1.40 -2.86
CA SER A 125 -4.10 -2.40 -3.78
C SER A 125 -3.80 -2.09 -5.25
N CYS A 126 -3.61 -3.14 -6.05
CA CYS A 126 -3.54 -3.06 -7.50
C CYS A 126 -4.73 -3.75 -8.14
N SER A 127 -5.14 -3.30 -9.32
CA SER A 127 -6.14 -3.98 -10.14
C SER A 127 -5.73 -4.00 -11.60
N CYS A 128 -6.18 -5.04 -12.31
CA CYS A 128 -6.02 -5.15 -13.74
C CYS A 128 -7.18 -4.42 -14.44
N LYS A 129 -6.87 -3.29 -15.07
CA LYS A 129 -7.83 -2.47 -15.82
C LYS A 129 -7.38 -2.42 -17.27
N GLN A 130 -8.25 -2.88 -18.18
CA GLN A 130 -7.99 -2.85 -19.63
C GLN A 130 -6.66 -3.52 -20.03
N GLY A 131 -6.27 -4.58 -19.32
CA GLY A 131 -5.01 -5.28 -19.56
C GLY A 131 -3.78 -4.58 -19.00
N GLN A 132 -3.95 -3.55 -18.16
CA GLN A 132 -2.87 -2.83 -17.47
C GLN A 132 -3.05 -2.85 -15.95
N CYS A 133 -1.94 -3.01 -15.23
CA CYS A 133 -1.88 -2.91 -13.78
C CYS A 133 -1.96 -1.44 -13.38
N GLU A 134 -3.05 -1.09 -12.70
CA GLU A 134 -3.30 0.24 -12.17
C GLU A 134 -3.39 0.21 -10.64
N ALA A 135 -2.97 1.31 -10.01
CA ALA A 135 -3.21 1.51 -8.60
C ALA A 135 -4.70 1.69 -8.34
N GLY A 136 -5.25 0.92 -7.39
CA GLY A 136 -6.56 1.22 -6.84
C GLY A 136 -6.54 2.60 -6.16
N PRO A 137 -7.70 3.27 -6.03
CA PRO A 137 -7.75 4.51 -5.28
C PRO A 137 -7.19 4.26 -3.88
N ALA A 138 -6.26 5.10 -3.44
CA ALA A 138 -5.92 5.18 -2.03
C ALA A 138 -7.24 5.35 -1.28
N GLN A 139 -7.54 4.45 -0.34
CA GLN A 139 -8.76 4.50 0.46
C GLN A 139 -8.67 5.78 1.31
N ALA A 140 -9.07 6.92 0.75
CA ALA A 140 -9.41 8.08 1.54
C ALA A 140 -10.64 7.67 2.33
N LEU A 141 -10.42 7.34 3.60
CA LEU A 141 -11.47 7.12 4.59
C LEU A 141 -12.55 8.20 4.38
N GLN A 142 -13.73 7.80 3.89
CA GLN A 142 -14.93 8.64 3.86
C GLN A 142 -15.77 8.35 5.10
#